data_AF-A0A5C6F773-F1
#
_entry.id   AF-A0A5C6F773-F1
#
_cell.length_a   1.000
_cell.length_b   1.000
_cell.length_c   1.000
_cell.angle_alpha   90.00
_cell.angle_beta   90.00
_cell.angle_gamma   90.00
#
_symmetry.space_group_name_H-M   'P 1'
#
loop_
_entity.id
_entity.type
_entity.pdbx_description
1 polymer ?
#
loop_
_entity_poly.entity_id
_entity_poly.type
_entity_poly.pdbx_seq_one_letter_code
_entity_poly.pdbx_strand_id
1 'polypeptide(L)'
;MYYLIFALIVAAAVAVVCCVKVRFPSSDLWPPISEDEFIRRCSPGVDRGRALKVRRIISEQLGVDYDRVYPGQRFVEDLGCD
;
A
#
# COMPACT_ATOMS: atom_id res chain seq x y z
N MET A 1 27.68 14.99 22.10
CA MET A 1 28.01 14.29 20.84
C MET A 1 27.06 13.12 20.57
N TYR A 2 26.93 12.14 21.48
CA TYR A 2 26.04 10.97 21.30
C TYR A 2 24.56 11.32 21.06
N TYR A 3 23.99 12.23 21.87
CA TYR A 3 22.59 12.67 21.70
C TYR A 3 22.31 13.37 20.37
N LEU A 4 23.30 14.09 19.82
CA LEU A 4 23.17 14.80 18.55
C LEU A 4 23.21 13.81 17.38
N ILE A 5 24.07 12.79 17.47
CA ILE A 5 24.11 11.68 16.50
C ILE A 5 22.79 10.88 16.53
N PHE A 6 22.28 10.57 17.73
CA PHE A 6 21.01 9.86 17.88
C PHE A 6 19.84 10.65 17.28
N ALA A 7 19.75 11.95 17.55
CA ALA A 7 18.72 12.82 16.98
C ALA A 7 18.76 12.86 15.44
N LEU A 8 19.95 12.90 14.84
CA LEU A 8 20.11 12.88 13.38
C LEU A 8 19.68 11.54 12.76
N ILE A 9 19.99 10.41 13.40
CA ILE A 9 19.55 9.08 12.93
C ILE A 9 18.02 8.98 12.96
N VAL A 10 17.39 9.42 14.05
CA VAL A 10 15.93 9.42 14.17
C VAL A 10 15.30 10.34 13.12
N ALA A 11 15.82 11.55 12.94
CA ALA A 11 15.34 12.48 11.93
C ALA A 11 15.47 11.92 10.50
N ALA A 12 16.61 11.28 10.19
CA ALA A 12 16.82 10.62 8.90
C ALA A 12 15.86 9.44 8.70
N ALA A 13 15.65 8.59 9.71
CA ALA A 13 14.70 7.48 9.63
C ALA A 13 13.27 7.99 9.42
N VAL A 14 12.85 9.04 10.13
CA VAL A 14 11.54 9.67 9.95
C VAL A 14 11.42 10.27 8.55
N ALA A 15 12.45 10.98 8.07
CA ALA A 15 12.45 11.55 6.73
C ALA A 15 12.33 10.46 5.65
N VAL A 16 13.05 9.35 5.79
CA VAL A 16 12.95 8.20 4.87
C VAL A 16 11.53 7.62 4.88
N VAL A 17 10.95 7.37 6.06
CA VAL A 17 9.56 6.86 6.19
C VAL A 17 8.55 7.83 5.59
N CYS A 18 8.71 9.13 5.80
CA CYS A 18 7.86 10.17 5.22
C CYS A 18 8.00 10.21 3.70
N CYS A 19 9.21 10.18 3.15
CA CYS A 19 9.44 10.18 1.70
C CYS A 19 8.83 8.94 1.01
N VAL A 20 8.87 7.77 1.65
CA VAL A 20 8.24 6.55 1.14
C VAL A 20 6.71 6.70 1.11
N LYS A 21 6.10 7.25 2.17
CA LYS A 21 4.64 7.47 2.20
C LYS A 21 4.15 8.46 1.14
N VAL A 22 4.94 9.48 0.82
CA VAL A 22 4.58 10.50 -0.18
C VAL A 22 4.60 9.94 -1.61
N ARG A 23 5.31 8.83 -1.84
CA ARG A 23 5.41 8.20 -3.18
C ARG A 23 4.17 7.38 -3.56
N PHE A 24 3.24 7.13 -2.64
CA PHE A 24 1.98 6.49 -2.99
C PHE A 24 1.13 7.45 -3.84
N PRO A 25 0.62 7.01 -5.00
CA PRO A 25 -0.16 7.86 -5.89
C PRO A 25 -1.38 8.43 -5.17
N SER A 26 -1.80 9.62 -5.58
CA SER A 26 -2.78 10.41 -4.86
C SER A 26 -4.04 9.59 -4.55
N SER A 27 -4.52 9.75 -3.32
CA SER A 27 -5.74 9.13 -2.79
C SER A 27 -6.99 9.32 -3.64
N ASP A 28 -6.92 10.23 -4.62
CA ASP A 28 -8.02 10.64 -5.49
C ASP A 28 -8.26 9.63 -6.63
N LEU A 29 -7.24 8.90 -7.12
CA LEU A 29 -7.44 7.88 -8.16
C LEU A 29 -8.04 6.58 -7.61
N TRP A 30 -7.77 6.27 -6.35
CA TRP A 30 -8.09 4.98 -5.74
C TRP A 30 -8.94 5.18 -4.49
N PRO A 31 -10.24 5.51 -4.64
CA PRO A 31 -11.13 5.66 -3.49
C PRO A 31 -11.23 4.35 -2.69
N PRO A 32 -11.62 4.37 -1.41
CA PRO A 32 -11.81 3.14 -0.66
C PRO A 32 -12.96 2.30 -1.24
N ILE A 33 -12.76 0.99 -1.41
CA ILE A 33 -13.76 0.03 -1.90
C ILE A 33 -13.99 -1.12 -0.92
N SER A 34 -15.24 -1.56 -0.83
CA SER A 34 -15.63 -2.71 -0.01
C SER A 34 -15.06 -4.04 -0.55
N GLU A 35 -15.17 -5.11 0.23
CA GLU A 35 -14.80 -6.45 -0.23
C GLU A 35 -15.64 -6.92 -1.41
N ASP A 36 -16.96 -6.71 -1.36
CA ASP A 36 -17.85 -7.17 -2.42
C ASP A 36 -17.58 -6.44 -3.74
N GLU A 37 -17.27 -5.14 -3.68
CA GLU A 37 -16.87 -4.37 -4.86
C GLU A 37 -15.52 -4.83 -5.41
N PHE A 38 -14.55 -5.10 -4.53
CA PHE A 38 -13.26 -5.66 -4.94
C PHE A 38 -13.43 -7.01 -5.67
N ILE A 39 -14.26 -7.90 -5.13
CA ILE A 39 -14.54 -9.22 -5.72
C ILE A 39 -15.26 -9.08 -7.07
N ARG A 40 -16.19 -8.14 -7.21
CA ARG A 40 -16.85 -7.87 -8.51
C ARG A 40 -15.88 -7.39 -9.59
N ARG A 41 -14.78 -6.75 -9.20
CA ARG A 41 -13.72 -6.30 -10.12
C ARG A 41 -12.68 -7.37 -10.44
N CYS A 42 -12.64 -8.47 -9.67
CA CYS A 42 -11.79 -9.61 -10.00
C CYS A 42 -12.29 -10.33 -11.26
N SER A 43 -11.39 -11.05 -11.92
CA SER A 43 -11.76 -11.88 -13.07
C SER A 43 -12.76 -12.98 -12.69
N PRO A 44 -13.65 -13.39 -13.62
CA PRO A 44 -14.59 -14.49 -13.37
C PRO A 44 -13.87 -15.78 -12.95
N GLY A 45 -14.43 -16.49 -11.96
CA GLY A 45 -13.86 -17.74 -11.45
C GLY A 45 -12.74 -17.59 -10.41
N VAL A 46 -12.37 -16.36 -10.05
CA VAL A 46 -11.46 -16.12 -8.92
C VAL A 46 -12.16 -16.50 -7.61
N ASP A 47 -11.50 -17.35 -6.82
CA ASP A 47 -11.98 -17.71 -5.48
C ASP A 47 -11.95 -16.50 -4.53
N ARG A 48 -13.08 -16.26 -3.84
CA ARG A 48 -13.25 -15.12 -2.92
C ARG A 48 -12.20 -15.13 -1.82
N GLY A 49 -11.97 -16.30 -1.20
CA GLY A 49 -11.04 -16.44 -0.09
C GLY A 49 -9.60 -16.10 -0.48
N ARG A 50 -9.14 -16.64 -1.62
CA ARG A 50 -7.82 -16.34 -2.18
C ARG A 50 -7.67 -14.87 -2.55
N ALA A 51 -8.67 -14.27 -3.19
CA ALA A 51 -8.61 -12.86 -3.59
C ALA A 51 -8.46 -11.92 -2.39
N LEU A 52 -9.26 -12.10 -1.34
CA LEU A 52 -9.17 -11.27 -0.13
C LEU A 52 -7.88 -11.52 0.65
N LYS A 53 -7.38 -12.76 0.66
CA LYS A 53 -6.08 -13.07 1.25
C LYS A 53 -4.94 -12.35 0.53
N VAL A 54 -4.94 -12.36 -0.80
CA VAL A 54 -3.94 -11.61 -1.60
C VAL A 54 -4.06 -10.12 -1.35
N ARG A 55 -5.29 -9.57 -1.34
CA ARG A 55 -5.55 -8.16 -1.02
C ARG A 55 -4.93 -7.76 0.33
N ARG A 56 -5.10 -8.62 1.34
CA ARG A 56 -4.53 -8.43 2.69
C ARG A 56 -3.01 -8.46 2.67
N ILE A 57 -2.40 -9.43 1.98
CA ILE A 57 -0.94 -9.53 1.85
C ILE A 57 -0.38 -8.25 1.22
N ILE A 58 -0.97 -7.75 0.14
CA ILE A 58 -0.52 -6.53 -0.53
C ILE A 58 -0.57 -5.33 0.43
N SER A 59 -1.70 -5.16 1.13
CA SER A 59 -1.87 -4.09 2.12
C SER A 59 -0.81 -4.17 3.24
N GLU A 60 -0.60 -5.35 3.81
CA GLU A 60 0.35 -5.55 4.92
C GLU A 60 1.81 -5.39 4.48
N GLN A 61 2.17 -5.89 3.29
CA GLN A 61 3.57 -5.86 2.82
C GLN A 61 3.97 -4.49 2.26
N LEU A 62 3.06 -3.81 1.56
CA LEU A 62 3.34 -2.52 0.94
C LEU A 62 2.93 -1.34 1.83
N GLY A 63 2.23 -1.58 2.94
CA GLY A 63 1.74 -0.52 3.82
C GLY A 63 0.65 0.35 3.18
N VAL A 64 -0.07 -0.21 2.19
CA VAL A 64 -1.20 0.43 1.50
C VAL A 64 -2.48 0.16 2.28
N ASP A 65 -3.40 1.12 2.32
CA ASP A 65 -4.70 0.92 2.95
C ASP A 65 -5.45 -0.26 2.29
N TYR A 66 -5.96 -1.19 3.10
CA TYR A 66 -6.62 -2.40 2.61
C TYR A 66 -7.77 -2.11 1.64
N ASP A 67 -8.57 -1.10 1.98
CA ASP A 67 -9.71 -0.65 1.17
C ASP A 67 -9.28 0.04 -0.15
N ARG A 68 -8.01 0.42 -0.30
CA ARG A 68 -7.43 1.04 -1.51
C ARG A 68 -6.58 0.10 -2.36
N VAL A 69 -6.58 -1.20 -2.07
CA VAL A 69 -6.00 -2.23 -2.95
C VAL A 69 -7.02 -2.64 -4.00
N TYR A 70 -6.65 -2.53 -5.28
CA TYR A 70 -7.50 -2.82 -6.44
C TYR A 70 -6.93 -3.96 -7.29
N PRO A 71 -7.76 -4.83 -7.90
CA PRO A 71 -7.27 -5.93 -8.74
C PRO A 71 -6.53 -5.48 -10.00
N GLY A 72 -6.79 -4.26 -10.49
CA GLY A 72 -6.21 -3.71 -11.72
C GLY A 72 -4.98 -2.83 -11.51
N GLN A 73 -4.54 -2.62 -10.26
CA GLN A 73 -3.35 -1.82 -9.98
C GLN A 73 -2.08 -2.53 -10.46
N ARG A 74 -1.15 -1.75 -11.01
CA ARG A 74 0.20 -2.21 -11.33
C ARG A 74 1.10 -2.08 -10.11
N PHE A 75 1.85 -3.14 -9.80
CA PHE A 75 2.70 -3.17 -8.61
C PHE A 75 3.75 -2.06 -8.58
N VAL A 76 4.40 -1.75 -9.71
CA VAL A 76 5.47 -0.75 -9.73
C VAL A 76 4.88 0.66 -9.79
N GLU A 77 3.97 0.91 -10.72
CA GLU A 77 3.58 2.28 -11.06
C GLU A 77 2.42 2.81 -10.24
N ASP A 78 1.55 1.93 -9.73
CA ASP A 78 0.46 2.31 -8.85
C ASP A 78 0.75 2.00 -7.37
N LEU A 79 1.61 1.02 -7.07
CA LEU A 79 1.91 0.62 -5.68
C LEU A 79 3.35 0.89 -5.25
N GLY A 80 4.23 1.38 -6.15
CA GLY A 80 5.61 1.75 -5.79
C GLY A 80 6.47 0.58 -5.32
N CYS A 81 6.21 -0.64 -5.83
CA CYS A 81 6.96 -1.84 -5.50
C CYS A 81 8.18 -2.00 -6.45
N ASP A 82 9.23 -1.19 -6.25
CA ASP A 82 10.52 -1.22 -6.97
C ASP A 82 11.73 -1.61 -6.10
#